data_AF-I2GGQ6-F1
#
_entry.id   AF-I2GGQ6-F1
#
_cell.length_a   1.000
_cell.length_b   1.000
_cell.length_c   1.000
_cell.angle_alpha   90.00
_cell.angle_beta   90.00
_cell.angle_gamma   90.00
#
_symmetry.space_group_name_H-M   'P 1'
#
loop_
_entity.id
_entity.type
_entity.pdbx_description
1 polymer ?
#
loop_
_entity_poly.entity_id
_entity_poly.type
_entity_poly.pdbx_seq_one_letter_code
_entity_poly.pdbx_strand_id
1 'polypeptide(L)'
;MSHSFHKFWLKVTAFVVGSFGPVFFLGTMKSTSEPARLTLDLLSWPVDGATTYAAPDTQFLSALTGGFLLGWGVMIWCVSVWVYDKAPEAVRKSVLTGVLSWFVLDSAGSIASGNTSNAFFNVIVLLIAVGPLWRPARELASR
;
A
#
# COMPACT_ATOMS: atom_id res chain seq x y z
N MET A 1 -12.84 9.82 -18.23
CA MET A 1 -12.79 8.65 -17.34
C MET A 1 -14.14 8.50 -16.69
N SER A 2 -14.72 7.30 -16.66
CA SER A 2 -16.05 7.09 -16.09
C SER A 2 -16.00 7.05 -14.57
N HIS A 3 -17.11 7.42 -13.94
CA HIS A 3 -17.32 7.31 -12.50
C HIS A 3 -17.09 5.87 -11.99
N SER A 4 -17.58 4.88 -12.74
CA SER A 4 -17.42 3.46 -12.42
C SER A 4 -15.96 2.98 -12.48
N PHE A 5 -15.19 3.44 -13.47
CA PHE A 5 -13.78 3.08 -13.59
C PHE A 5 -12.94 3.64 -12.45
N HIS A 6 -13.22 4.88 -12.05
CA HIS A 6 -12.55 5.50 -10.92
C HIS A 6 -12.89 4.81 -9.59
N LYS A 7 -14.17 4.47 -9.36
CA LYS A 7 -14.61 3.65 -8.21
C LYS A 7 -13.95 2.28 -8.17
N PHE A 8 -13.87 1.62 -9.33
CA PHE A 8 -13.17 0.34 -9.47
C PHE A 8 -11.69 0.47 -9.10
N TRP A 9 -11.02 1.53 -9.55
CA TRP A 9 -9.60 1.70 -9.23
C TRP A 9 -9.33 1.93 -7.76
N LEU A 10 -10.23 2.61 -7.02
CA LEU A 10 -10.11 2.68 -5.57
C LEU A 10 -10.09 1.29 -4.90
N LYS A 11 -10.78 0.30 -5.48
CA LYS A 11 -10.71 -1.09 -5.00
C LYS A 11 -9.38 -1.76 -5.37
N VAL A 12 -8.82 -1.43 -6.53
CA VAL A 12 -7.46 -1.83 -6.91
C VAL A 12 -6.45 -1.26 -5.92
N THR A 13 -6.52 0.05 -5.62
CA THR A 13 -5.68 0.70 -4.59
C THR A 13 -5.82 0.01 -3.25
N ALA A 14 -7.05 -0.26 -2.79
CA ALA A 14 -7.33 -0.96 -1.55
C ALA A 14 -6.67 -2.35 -1.49
N PHE A 15 -6.74 -3.11 -2.60
CA PHE A 15 -6.13 -4.43 -2.68
C PHE A 15 -4.60 -4.37 -2.73
N VAL A 16 -4.03 -3.45 -3.52
CA VAL A 16 -2.58 -3.25 -3.62
C VAL A 16 -2.00 -2.92 -2.25
N VAL A 17 -2.64 -2.05 -1.48
CA VAL A 17 -2.20 -1.70 -0.11
C VAL A 17 -2.48 -2.85 0.87
N GLY A 18 -3.72 -3.33 0.91
CA GLY A 18 -4.18 -4.24 1.94
C GLY A 18 -3.62 -5.67 1.84
N SER A 19 -3.24 -6.12 0.65
CA SER A 19 -2.75 -7.49 0.43
C SER A 19 -1.38 -7.76 1.07
N PHE A 20 -0.54 -6.73 1.25
CA PHE A 20 0.70 -6.85 2.03
C PHE A 20 0.42 -7.06 3.52
N GLY A 21 -0.74 -6.66 4.02
CA GLY A 21 -1.14 -6.80 5.42
C GLY A 21 -1.02 -8.25 5.93
N PRO A 22 -1.75 -9.21 5.34
CA PRO A 22 -1.64 -10.62 5.68
C PRO A 22 -0.21 -11.19 5.51
N VAL A 23 0.55 -10.75 4.51
CA VAL A 23 1.93 -11.20 4.29
C VAL A 23 2.80 -10.84 5.49
N PHE A 24 2.79 -9.57 5.91
CA PHE A 24 3.57 -9.12 7.07
C PHE A 24 2.97 -9.62 8.40
N PHE A 25 1.67 -9.80 8.53
CA PHE A 25 1.10 -10.44 9.72
C PHE A 25 1.61 -11.88 9.87
N LEU A 26 1.62 -12.68 8.80
CA LEU A 26 2.17 -14.03 8.84
C LEU A 26 3.70 -14.04 9.07
N GLY A 27 4.37 -12.93 8.73
CA GLY A 27 5.77 -12.65 9.05
C GLY A 27 6.15 -12.75 10.53
N THR A 28 5.18 -12.61 11.44
CA THR A 28 5.42 -12.60 12.89
C THR A 28 5.68 -13.99 13.45
N MET A 29 5.36 -15.04 12.70
CA MET A 29 5.48 -16.44 13.10
C MET A 29 6.55 -17.12 12.26
N LYS A 30 7.53 -17.75 12.92
CA LYS A 30 8.66 -18.41 12.24
C LYS A 30 8.25 -19.43 11.18
N SER A 31 7.13 -20.14 11.39
CA SER A 31 6.63 -21.15 10.43
C SER A 31 6.05 -20.55 9.14
N THR A 32 5.68 -19.27 9.14
CA THR A 32 5.02 -18.58 8.02
C THR A 32 5.75 -17.32 7.59
N SER A 33 6.99 -17.11 8.06
CA SER A 33 7.71 -15.86 7.83
C SER A 33 8.37 -15.73 6.46
N GLU A 34 8.56 -16.85 5.74
CA GLU A 34 9.29 -16.85 4.45
C GLU A 34 8.72 -15.86 3.41
N PRO A 35 7.40 -15.76 3.17
CA PRO A 35 6.87 -14.76 2.25
C PRO A 35 7.23 -13.32 2.64
N ALA A 36 7.16 -12.97 3.92
CA ALA A 36 7.54 -11.63 4.41
C ALA A 36 9.05 -11.41 4.29
N ARG A 37 9.86 -12.41 4.64
CA ARG A 37 11.33 -12.37 4.51
C ARG A 37 11.74 -12.15 3.06
N LEU A 38 11.23 -12.97 2.14
CA LEU A 38 11.50 -12.86 0.70
C LEU A 38 11.04 -11.53 0.11
N THR A 39 9.90 -11.01 0.59
CA THR A 39 9.43 -9.67 0.20
C THR A 39 10.46 -8.62 0.60
N LEU A 40 10.92 -8.61 1.85
CA LEU A 40 11.94 -7.65 2.28
C LEU A 40 13.29 -7.84 1.57
N ASP A 41 13.68 -9.07 1.26
CA ASP A 41 14.91 -9.36 0.51
C ASP A 41 14.84 -8.81 -0.93
N LEU A 42 13.69 -8.96 -1.58
CA LEU A 42 13.43 -8.37 -2.89
C LEU A 42 13.46 -6.84 -2.83
N LEU A 43 12.79 -6.25 -1.85
CA LEU A 43 12.76 -4.79 -1.69
C LEU A 43 14.14 -4.23 -1.32
N SER A 44 14.99 -5.03 -0.67
CA SER A 44 16.37 -4.71 -0.30
C SER A 44 17.41 -5.08 -1.35
N TRP A 45 16.96 -5.38 -2.58
CA TRP A 45 17.74 -5.88 -3.72
C TRP A 45 19.27 -5.68 -3.65
N PRO A 46 20.07 -6.73 -3.93
CA PRO A 46 19.70 -8.00 -4.57
C PRO A 46 19.05 -9.03 -3.64
N VAL A 47 18.36 -10.01 -4.24
CA VAL A 47 17.83 -11.17 -3.50
C VAL A 47 18.97 -12.14 -3.22
N ASP A 48 19.69 -11.94 -2.12
CA ASP A 48 20.88 -12.69 -1.74
C ASP A 48 20.73 -13.49 -0.43
N GLY A 49 19.59 -13.37 0.25
CA GLY A 49 19.33 -14.03 1.53
C GLY A 49 19.93 -13.32 2.74
N ALA A 50 20.51 -12.12 2.59
CA ALA A 50 21.01 -11.33 3.72
C ALA A 50 19.87 -10.89 4.65
N THR A 51 18.66 -10.77 4.14
CA THR A 51 17.47 -10.48 4.95
C THR A 51 17.01 -11.74 5.70
N THR A 52 17.29 -11.79 7.01
CA THR A 52 17.04 -12.98 7.85
C THR A 52 15.72 -12.99 8.59
N TYR A 53 15.11 -11.82 8.86
CA TYR A 53 13.85 -11.67 9.64
C TYR A 53 13.88 -12.28 11.06
N ALA A 54 15.07 -12.58 11.59
CA ALA A 54 15.23 -13.38 12.81
C ALA A 54 15.07 -12.56 14.10
N ALA A 55 15.26 -11.24 14.03
CA ALA A 55 15.20 -10.37 15.20
C ALA A 55 13.76 -10.23 15.71
N PRO A 56 13.52 -10.33 17.04
CA PRO A 56 12.19 -10.12 17.63
C PRO A 56 11.59 -8.77 17.28
N ASP A 57 12.40 -7.71 17.22
CA ASP A 57 11.94 -6.36 16.86
C ASP A 57 11.44 -6.31 15.41
N THR A 58 12.08 -7.03 14.48
CA THR A 58 11.61 -7.14 13.09
C THR A 58 10.26 -7.85 13.02
N GLN A 59 10.07 -8.92 13.78
CA GLN A 59 8.79 -9.64 13.86
C GLN A 59 7.69 -8.78 14.49
N PHE A 60 8.03 -8.00 15.52
CA PHE A 60 7.07 -7.08 16.12
C PHE A 60 6.67 -5.95 15.16
N LEU A 61 7.65 -5.31 14.50
CA LEU A 61 7.38 -4.31 13.47
C LEU A 61 6.59 -4.90 12.29
N SER A 62 6.80 -6.17 11.96
CA SER A 62 6.00 -6.93 11.00
C SER A 62 4.52 -6.99 11.36
N ALA A 63 4.21 -7.26 12.64
CA ALA A 63 2.83 -7.30 13.13
C ALA A 63 2.16 -5.94 12.95
N LEU A 64 2.86 -4.86 13.35
CA LEU A 64 2.37 -3.49 13.23
C LEU A 64 2.13 -3.13 11.76
N THR A 65 3.12 -3.40 10.90
CA THR A 65 3.05 -3.16 9.46
C THR A 65 1.87 -3.91 8.84
N GLY A 66 1.70 -5.19 9.18
CA GLY A 66 0.59 -6.01 8.72
C GLY A 66 -0.78 -5.44 9.09
N GLY A 67 -0.94 -5.04 10.35
CA GLY A 67 -2.18 -4.44 10.87
C GLY A 67 -2.51 -3.10 10.21
N PHE A 68 -1.53 -2.19 10.10
CA PHE A 68 -1.73 -0.88 9.48
C PHE A 68 -2.06 -1.00 7.99
N LEU A 69 -1.38 -1.87 7.23
CA LEU A 69 -1.62 -2.03 5.80
C LEU A 69 -2.99 -2.65 5.51
N LEU A 70 -3.37 -3.72 6.22
CA LEU A 70 -4.70 -4.30 6.07
C LEU A 70 -5.79 -3.30 6.46
N GLY A 71 -5.62 -2.62 7.60
CA GLY A 71 -6.56 -1.61 8.07
C GLY A 71 -6.73 -0.45 7.07
N TRP A 72 -5.62 0.03 6.51
CA TRP A 72 -5.64 1.08 5.49
C TRP A 72 -6.31 0.61 4.20
N GLY A 73 -6.01 -0.59 3.72
CA GLY A 73 -6.67 -1.19 2.55
C GLY A 73 -8.19 -1.33 2.75
N VAL A 74 -8.62 -1.85 3.91
CA VAL A 74 -10.05 -1.94 4.28
C VAL A 74 -10.70 -0.56 4.34
N MET A 75 -10.03 0.44 4.93
CA MET A 75 -10.54 1.81 4.95
C MET A 75 -10.76 2.37 3.54
N ILE A 76 -9.78 2.20 2.63
CA ILE A 76 -9.91 2.62 1.22
C ILE A 76 -11.09 1.89 0.55
N TRP A 77 -11.26 0.59 0.81
CA TRP A 77 -12.38 -0.18 0.30
C TRP A 77 -13.72 0.36 0.81
N CYS A 78 -13.84 0.62 2.11
CA CYS A 78 -15.04 1.17 2.72
C CYS A 78 -15.41 2.54 2.16
N VAL A 79 -14.45 3.46 2.00
CA VAL A 79 -14.76 4.78 1.40
C VAL A 79 -15.11 4.66 -0.09
N SER A 80 -14.53 3.69 -0.81
CA SER A 80 -14.94 3.35 -2.18
C SER A 80 -16.39 2.88 -2.24
N VAL A 81 -16.83 2.02 -1.31
CA VAL A 81 -18.19 1.46 -1.34
C VAL A 81 -19.23 2.42 -0.77
N TRP A 82 -18.96 3.05 0.37
CA TRP A 82 -19.96 3.76 1.16
C TRP A 82 -20.00 5.27 0.94
N VAL A 83 -18.90 5.87 0.50
CA VAL A 83 -18.75 7.34 0.46
C VAL A 83 -18.59 7.86 -0.98
N TYR A 84 -17.93 7.10 -1.84
CA TYR A 84 -17.54 7.57 -3.18
C TYR A 84 -18.70 8.10 -4.01
N ASP A 85 -19.87 7.44 -4.01
CA ASP A 85 -21.02 7.90 -4.81
C ASP A 85 -21.62 9.23 -4.32
N LYS A 86 -21.33 9.62 -3.06
CA LYS A 86 -21.79 10.88 -2.45
C LYS A 86 -20.76 12.00 -2.58
N ALA A 87 -19.47 11.65 -2.59
CA ALA A 87 -18.37 12.62 -2.57
C ALA A 87 -17.14 12.10 -3.32
N PRO A 88 -17.20 11.93 -4.65
CA PRO A 88 -16.18 11.21 -5.41
C PRO A 88 -14.82 11.92 -5.38
N GLU A 89 -14.81 13.25 -5.52
CA GLU A 89 -13.57 14.04 -5.45
C GLU A 89 -12.94 14.06 -4.06
N ALA A 90 -13.76 14.14 -3.01
CA ALA A 90 -13.24 14.13 -1.64
C ALA A 90 -12.57 12.78 -1.34
N VAL A 91 -13.23 11.67 -1.69
CA VAL A 91 -12.64 10.32 -1.55
C VAL A 91 -11.36 10.19 -2.37
N ARG A 92 -11.35 10.66 -3.63
CA ARG A 92 -10.14 10.64 -4.48
C ARG A 92 -8.98 11.38 -3.81
N LYS A 93 -9.21 12.62 -3.38
CA LYS A 93 -8.16 13.47 -2.79
C LYS A 93 -7.63 12.85 -1.51
N SER A 94 -8.49 12.32 -0.65
CA SER A 94 -8.07 11.64 0.58
C SER A 94 -7.18 10.44 0.29
N VAL A 95 -7.57 9.57 -0.64
CA VAL A 95 -6.78 8.38 -1.01
C VAL A 95 -5.47 8.79 -1.68
N LEU A 96 -5.50 9.69 -2.66
CA LEU A 96 -4.30 10.16 -3.35
C LEU A 96 -3.30 10.81 -2.37
N THR A 97 -3.78 11.69 -1.49
CA THR A 97 -2.92 12.36 -0.51
C THR A 97 -2.30 11.36 0.47
N GLY A 98 -3.08 10.36 0.92
CA GLY A 98 -2.57 9.28 1.77
C GLY A 98 -1.48 8.45 1.08
N VAL A 99 -1.72 8.04 -0.18
CA VAL A 99 -0.74 7.27 -0.97
C VAL A 99 0.53 8.07 -1.24
N LEU A 100 0.42 9.36 -1.55
CA LEU A 100 1.60 10.23 -1.72
C LEU A 100 2.37 10.42 -0.42
N SER A 101 1.67 10.57 0.70
CA SER A 101 2.31 10.71 2.02
C SER A 101 3.08 9.43 2.40
N TRP A 102 2.48 8.26 2.17
CA TRP A 102 3.16 6.97 2.32
C TRP A 102 4.38 6.88 1.41
N PHE A 103 4.24 7.15 0.11
CA PHE A 103 5.33 7.06 -0.85
C PHE A 103 6.54 7.91 -0.44
N VAL A 104 6.30 9.15 0.01
CA VAL A 104 7.37 10.07 0.42
C VAL A 104 8.08 9.54 1.67
N LEU A 105 7.34 9.21 2.74
CA LEU A 105 7.96 8.79 4.00
C LEU A 105 8.61 7.41 3.90
N ASP A 106 7.98 6.46 3.22
CA ASP A 106 8.51 5.11 3.06
C ASP A 106 9.77 5.11 2.20
N SER A 107 9.80 5.87 1.11
CA SER A 107 10.98 6.00 0.26
C SER A 107 12.13 6.72 0.98
N ALA A 108 11.83 7.79 1.72
CA ALA A 108 12.84 8.49 2.52
C ALA A 108 13.42 7.59 3.63
N GLY A 109 12.55 6.86 4.33
CA GLY A 109 12.95 5.87 5.33
C GLY A 109 13.82 4.77 4.75
N SER A 110 13.45 4.26 3.57
CA SER A 110 14.20 3.22 2.86
C SER A 110 15.60 3.68 2.47
N ILE A 111 15.75 4.91 1.98
CA ILE A 111 17.06 5.48 1.66
C ILE A 111 17.88 5.64 2.95
N ALA A 112 17.26 6.18 4.01
CA ALA A 112 17.93 6.40 5.28
C ALA A 112 18.37 5.11 5.98
N SER A 113 17.66 3.99 5.77
CA SER A 113 18.00 2.67 6.32
C SER A 113 18.99 1.87 5.45
N GLY A 114 19.41 2.41 4.30
CA GLY A 114 20.31 1.73 3.36
C GLY A 114 19.62 0.86 2.31
N ASN A 115 18.29 0.76 2.31
CA ASN A 115 17.48 -0.01 1.37
C ASN A 115 17.02 0.85 0.18
N THR A 116 17.93 1.55 -0.48
CA THR A 116 17.61 2.52 -1.56
C THR A 116 16.82 1.88 -2.71
N SER A 117 17.03 0.59 -2.98
CA SER A 117 16.25 -0.19 -3.95
C SER A 117 14.74 -0.13 -3.69
N ASN A 118 14.30 -0.06 -2.43
CA ASN A 118 12.88 -0.01 -2.12
C ASN A 118 12.21 1.28 -2.61
N ALA A 119 12.94 2.40 -2.68
CA ALA A 119 12.40 3.63 -3.26
C ALA A 119 12.01 3.46 -4.75
N PHE A 120 12.73 2.61 -5.49
CA PHE A 120 12.35 2.24 -6.86
C PHE A 120 11.08 1.38 -6.89
N PHE A 121 10.97 0.37 -6.03
CA PHE A 121 9.76 -0.44 -5.91
C PHE A 121 8.55 0.40 -5.49
N ASN A 122 8.74 1.38 -4.61
CA ASN A 122 7.71 2.33 -4.21
C ASN A 122 7.18 3.16 -5.38
N VAL A 123 8.02 3.51 -6.36
CA VAL A 123 7.54 4.18 -7.60
C VAL A 123 6.60 3.25 -8.37
N ILE A 124 6.94 1.96 -8.48
CA ILE A 124 6.08 0.98 -9.16
C ILE A 124 4.74 0.84 -8.41
N VAL A 125 4.79 0.67 -7.08
CA VAL A 125 3.59 0.58 -6.25
C VAL A 125 2.75 1.85 -6.37
N LEU A 126 3.36 3.03 -6.33
CA LEU A 126 2.69 4.32 -6.50
C LEU A 126 1.94 4.39 -7.84
N LEU A 127 2.59 4.03 -8.94
CA LEU A 127 1.98 4.09 -10.27
C LEU A 127 0.78 3.15 -10.39
N ILE A 128 0.88 1.94 -9.83
CA ILE A 128 -0.22 0.96 -9.83
C ILE A 128 -1.36 1.42 -8.91
N ALA A 129 -1.03 1.79 -7.66
CA ALA A 129 -1.99 2.19 -6.64
C ALA A 129 -2.77 3.45 -7.05
N VAL A 130 -2.09 4.45 -7.63
CA VAL A 130 -2.73 5.70 -8.05
C VAL A 130 -3.44 5.55 -9.38
N GLY A 131 -2.81 4.96 -10.40
CA GLY A 131 -3.36 4.80 -11.76
C GLY A 131 -4.18 6.02 -12.25
N PRO A 132 -5.51 5.91 -12.45
CA PRO A 132 -6.38 6.99 -12.86
C PRO A 132 -6.60 8.12 -11.84
N LEU A 133 -6.34 7.91 -10.54
CA LEU A 133 -6.68 8.86 -9.48
C LEU A 133 -5.91 10.20 -9.58
N TRP A 134 -4.90 10.28 -10.46
CA TRP A 134 -4.25 11.53 -10.88
C TRP A 134 -5.21 12.53 -11.52
N ARG A 135 -6.29 12.03 -12.13
CA ARG A 135 -7.29 12.88 -12.79
C ARG A 135 -8.48 13.08 -11.85
N PRO A 136 -9.06 14.29 -11.81
CA PRO A 136 -10.28 14.52 -11.05
C PRO A 136 -11.40 13.55 -11.46
N ALA A 137 -12.08 12.99 -10.46
CA ALA A 137 -13.36 12.36 -10.58
C ALA A 137 -14.38 13.40 -11.05
N ARG A 138 -15.10 13.08 -12.13
CA ARG A 138 -16.21 13.91 -12.60
C ARG A 138 -17.44 13.57 -11.77
N GLU A 139 -18.13 14.59 -11.30
CA GLU A 139 -19.46 14.41 -10.71
C GLU A 139 -20.39 13.81 -11.77
N LEU A 140 -21.21 12.84 -11.35
CA LEU A 140 -22.39 12.48 -12.12
C LEU A 140 -23.25 13.73 -12.14
N ALA A 141 -23.46 14.33 -13.33
CA ALA A 141 -24.39 15.43 -13.49
C ALA A 141 -25.70 15.02 -12.79
N SER A 142 -26.08 15.78 -11.76
CA SER A 142 -27.28 15.54 -10.97
C SER A 142 -28.47 15.38 -11.92
N ARG A 143 -29.02 14.17 -11.98
CA ARG A 143 -30.32 13.91 -12.60
C ARG A 143 -31.40 14.11 -11.56
#